data_AF-A0A7K6B5Y4-F1
#
_entry.id   AF-A0A7K6B5Y4-F1
#
_cell.length_a   1.000
_cell.length_b   1.000
_cell.length_c   1.000
_cell.angle_alpha   90.00
_cell.angle_beta   90.00
_cell.angle_gamma   90.00
#
_symmetry.space_group_name_H-M   'P 1'
#
loop_
_entity.id
_entity.type
_entity.pdbx_description
1 polymer ?
#
loop_
_entity_poly.entity_id
_entity_poly.type
_entity_poly.pdbx_seq_one_letter_code
_entity_poly.pdbx_strand_id
1 'polypeptide(L)'
;PPSTAGDDLAALSELDEAAMLLGLRERFLRQQLYTNVGDILIAMNPFQPLPLYGSEVSERYRHHDTGELPPHIFAVASRAYHAMLGRRCGRPQNQCIVI
;
A
#
# COMPACT_ATOMS: atom_id res chain seq x y z
N PRO A 1 -19.46 4.16 5.54
CA PRO A 1 -18.19 4.12 4.77
C PRO A 1 -17.59 2.71 4.82
N PRO A 2 -17.27 2.06 3.68
CA PRO A 2 -16.67 0.73 3.75
C PRO A 2 -15.30 0.88 4.39
N SER A 3 -15.16 0.27 5.56
CA SER A 3 -13.97 0.30 6.39
C SER A 3 -12.78 -0.32 5.64
N THR A 4 -11.68 0.42 5.55
CA THR A 4 -10.34 0.00 5.08
C THR A 4 -9.71 -1.13 5.90
N ALA A 5 -10.44 -1.69 6.87
CA ALA A 5 -10.01 -2.75 7.78
C ALA A 5 -9.71 -4.11 7.09
N GLY A 6 -10.04 -4.28 5.80
CA GLY A 6 -9.77 -5.51 5.04
C GLY A 6 -8.59 -5.43 4.07
N ASP A 7 -7.87 -4.31 4.03
CA ASP A 7 -6.78 -4.06 3.08
C ASP A 7 -5.37 -4.29 3.66
N ASP A 8 -5.29 -4.46 4.97
CA ASP A 8 -4.08 -4.84 5.70
C ASP A 8 -4.21 -6.28 6.21
N LEU A 9 -3.42 -7.20 5.64
CA LEU A 9 -3.42 -8.58 6.10
C LEU A 9 -2.80 -8.72 7.50
N ALA A 10 -2.04 -7.72 7.98
CA ALA A 10 -1.52 -7.73 9.34
C ALA A 10 -2.60 -7.51 10.42
N ALA A 11 -3.81 -7.07 10.03
CA ALA A 11 -4.95 -6.98 10.93
C ALA A 11 -5.63 -8.34 11.20
N LEU A 12 -5.21 -9.41 10.52
CA LEU A 12 -5.71 -10.76 10.77
C LEU A 12 -5.19 -11.28 12.12
N SER A 13 -6.11 -11.80 12.94
CA SER A 13 -5.84 -12.30 14.29
C SER A 13 -4.89 -13.51 14.33
N GLU A 14 -4.86 -14.30 13.25
CA GLU A 14 -3.92 -15.40 13.05
C GLU A 14 -3.27 -15.25 11.68
N LEU A 15 -2.00 -14.86 11.67
CA LEU A 15 -1.20 -14.73 10.44
C LEU A 15 -0.57 -16.09 10.10
N ASP A 16 -1.39 -17.02 9.63
CA ASP A 16 -0.89 -18.28 9.05
C ASP A 16 -0.49 -18.06 7.58
N GLU A 17 0.56 -18.76 7.11
CA GLU A 17 1.02 -18.68 5.73
C GLU A 17 -0.11 -19.04 4.76
N ALA A 18 -0.89 -20.07 5.10
CA ALA A 18 -2.04 -20.50 4.30
C ALA A 18 -3.13 -19.42 4.24
N ALA A 19 -3.42 -18.73 5.35
CA ALA A 19 -4.40 -17.65 5.41
C ALA A 19 -3.94 -16.43 4.58
N MET A 20 -2.66 -16.10 4.65
CA MET A 20 -2.07 -14.99 3.90
C MET A 20 -2.10 -15.28 2.39
N LEU A 21 -1.73 -16.49 1.97
CA LEU A 21 -1.82 -16.92 0.56
C LEU A 21 -3.25 -16.94 0.04
N LEU A 22 -4.21 -17.39 0.86
CA LEU A 22 -5.62 -17.37 0.50
C LEU A 22 -6.12 -15.92 0.30
N GLY A 23 -5.78 -15.02 1.23
CA GLY A 23 -6.13 -13.60 1.13
C GLY A 23 -5.53 -12.94 -0.12
N LEU A 24 -4.25 -13.19 -0.40
CA LEU A 24 -3.60 -12.70 -1.62
C LEU A 24 -4.27 -13.24 -2.89
N ARG A 25 -4.60 -14.54 -2.91
CA ARG A 25 -5.31 -15.16 -4.05
C ARG A 25 -6.66 -14.51 -4.29
N GLU A 26 -7.48 -14.34 -3.26
CA GLU A 26 -8.80 -13.71 -3.40
C GLU A 26 -8.70 -12.26 -3.88
N ARG A 27 -7.74 -11.50 -3.33
CA ARG A 27 -7.48 -10.11 -3.74
C ARG A 27 -7.00 -10.04 -5.20
N PHE A 28 -6.13 -10.95 -5.62
CA PHE A 28 -5.69 -11.04 -7.01
C PHE A 28 -6.86 -11.27 -7.97
N LEU A 29 -7.75 -12.20 -7.63
CA LEU A 29 -8.96 -12.49 -8.42
C LEU A 29 -9.92 -11.28 -8.50
N ARG A 30 -9.90 -10.39 -7.49
CA ARG A 30 -10.63 -9.11 -7.46
C ARG A 30 -9.85 -7.94 -8.08
N GLN A 31 -8.72 -8.20 -8.74
CA GLN A 31 -7.82 -7.19 -9.31
C GLN A 31 -7.26 -6.18 -8.28
N GLN A 32 -7.19 -6.58 -7.01
CA GLN A 32 -6.54 -5.84 -5.93
C GLN A 32 -5.08 -6.32 -5.80
N LEU A 33 -4.20 -5.71 -6.58
CA LEU A 33 -2.82 -6.17 -6.78
C LEU A 33 -1.86 -5.73 -5.68
N TYR A 34 -2.26 -4.70 -4.96
CA TYR A 34 -1.54 -4.12 -3.86
C TYR A 34 -2.23 -4.49 -2.56
N THR A 35 -1.45 -4.98 -1.61
CA THR A 35 -1.95 -5.39 -0.29
C THR A 35 -0.96 -4.95 0.77
N ASN A 36 -1.44 -4.28 1.81
CA ASN A 36 -0.59 -3.91 2.94
C ASN A 36 -0.42 -5.12 3.86
N VAL A 37 0.78 -5.27 4.40
CA VAL A 37 1.10 -6.19 5.49
C VAL A 37 1.93 -5.41 6.49
N GLY A 38 1.24 -4.70 7.40
CA GLY A 38 1.87 -3.73 8.29
C GLY A 38 2.60 -2.64 7.49
N ASP A 39 3.92 -2.54 7.66
CA ASP A 39 4.73 -1.54 6.95
C ASP A 39 5.13 -1.95 5.52
N ILE A 40 4.96 -3.23 5.19
CA ILE A 40 5.33 -3.82 3.90
C ILE A 40 4.16 -3.72 2.92
N LEU A 41 4.46 -3.49 1.64
CA LEU A 41 3.48 -3.55 0.56
C LEU A 41 3.77 -4.76 -0.32
N ILE A 42 2.81 -5.68 -0.43
CA ILE A 42 2.87 -6.80 -1.38
C ILE A 42 2.27 -6.32 -2.70
N ALA A 43 3.04 -6.48 -3.78
CA ALA A 43 2.61 -6.18 -5.15
C ALA A 43 2.58 -7.48 -5.97
N MET A 44 1.42 -7.83 -6.51
CA MET A 44 1.26 -8.98 -7.41
C MET A 44 1.26 -8.53 -8.86
N ASN A 45 2.05 -9.21 -9.70
CA ASN A 45 2.17 -8.87 -11.12
C ASN A 45 0.87 -9.22 -11.87
N PRO A 46 0.18 -8.23 -12.48
CA PRO A 46 -1.06 -8.46 -13.23
C PRO A 46 -0.81 -9.02 -14.64
N PHE A 47 0.43 -9.02 -15.13
CA PHE A 47 0.81 -9.38 -16.51
C PHE A 47 0.05 -8.59 -17.61
N GLN A 48 -0.51 -7.44 -17.27
CA GLN A 48 -1.25 -6.56 -18.17
C GLN A 48 -1.10 -5.10 -17.74
N PRO A 49 -1.21 -4.14 -18.67
CA PRO A 49 -1.24 -2.72 -18.34
C PRO A 49 -2.49 -2.37 -17.53
N LEU A 50 -2.37 -1.42 -16.60
CA LEU A 50 -3.46 -1.01 -15.72
C LEU A 50 -3.59 0.51 -15.66
N PRO A 51 -4.82 1.04 -15.58
CA PRO A 51 -5.08 2.48 -15.50
C PRO A 51 -4.85 3.06 -14.08
N LEU A 52 -3.94 2.47 -13.29
CA LEU A 52 -3.71 2.82 -11.88
C LEU A 52 -2.55 3.82 -11.68
N TYR A 53 -1.76 4.08 -12.72
CA TYR A 53 -0.54 4.88 -12.64
C TYR A 53 -0.69 6.30 -13.24
N GLY A 54 -1.93 6.77 -13.42
CA GLY A 54 -2.20 8.10 -13.95
C GLY A 54 -1.78 9.23 -13.00
N SER A 55 -1.56 10.43 -13.54
CA SER A 55 -1.22 11.64 -12.77
C SER A 55 -2.26 11.98 -11.70
N GLU A 56 -3.54 11.81 -12.02
CA GLU A 56 -4.65 12.01 -11.07
C GLU A 56 -4.54 11.10 -9.84
N VAL A 57 -4.14 9.84 -10.05
CA VAL A 57 -3.95 8.87 -8.96
C VAL A 57 -2.74 9.27 -8.12
N SER A 58 -1.63 9.61 -8.76
CA SER A 58 -0.41 10.10 -8.08
C SER A 58 -0.70 11.29 -7.16
N GLU A 59 -1.41 12.31 -7.67
CA GLU A 59 -1.73 13.48 -6.85
C GLU A 59 -2.70 13.17 -5.71
N ARG A 60 -3.65 12.23 -5.90
CA ARG A 60 -4.51 11.78 -4.81
C ARG A 60 -3.69 11.22 -3.63
N TYR A 61 -2.70 10.37 -3.90
CA TYR A 61 -1.82 9.79 -2.86
C TYR A 61 -0.78 10.76 -2.28
N ARG A 62 -0.49 11.87 -2.97
CA ARG A 62 0.39 12.91 -2.45
C ARG A 62 -0.26 13.72 -1.32
N HIS A 63 -1.57 13.92 -1.40
CA HIS A 63 -2.30 14.84 -0.51
C HIS A 63 -3.06 14.18 0.65
N HIS A 64 -3.20 12.85 0.67
CA HIS A 64 -3.91 12.12 1.73
C HIS A 64 -2.97 11.39 2.67
N ASP A 65 -3.43 11.18 3.91
CA ASP A 65 -2.69 10.42 4.90
C ASP A 65 -2.75 8.91 4.64
N THR A 66 -1.71 8.23 5.13
CA THR A 66 -1.53 6.79 4.95
C THR A 66 -2.63 6.06 5.74
N GLY A 67 -3.54 5.36 5.05
CA GLY A 67 -4.65 4.61 5.66
C GLY A 67 -6.05 5.04 5.23
N GLU A 68 -6.20 6.23 4.62
CA GLU A 68 -7.48 6.68 4.04
C GLU A 68 -7.73 6.12 2.64
N LEU A 69 -6.64 5.83 1.92
CA LEU A 69 -6.65 5.33 0.55
C LEU A 69 -6.29 3.84 0.51
N PRO A 70 -6.75 3.11 -0.52
CA PRO A 70 -6.42 1.69 -0.67
C PRO A 70 -4.90 1.49 -0.84
N PRO A 71 -4.39 0.27 -0.62
CA PRO A 71 -2.98 -0.04 -0.78
C PRO A 71 -2.51 0.30 -2.19
N HIS A 72 -1.39 1.03 -2.30
CA HIS A 72 -0.81 1.41 -3.58
C HIS A 72 0.66 1.80 -3.42
N ILE A 73 1.46 1.58 -4.47
CA ILE A 73 2.88 1.96 -4.49
C ILE A 73 3.10 3.47 -4.25
N PHE A 74 2.17 4.32 -4.71
CA PHE A 74 2.22 5.76 -4.46
C PHE A 74 2.06 6.13 -2.98
N ALA A 75 1.36 5.33 -2.18
CA ALA A 75 1.30 5.55 -0.73
C ALA A 75 2.68 5.35 -0.08
N VAL A 76 3.42 4.32 -0.51
CA VAL A 76 4.80 4.04 -0.05
C VAL A 76 5.75 5.16 -0.47
N ALA A 77 5.67 5.59 -1.74
CA ALA A 77 6.49 6.68 -2.26
C ALA A 77 6.20 8.00 -1.54
N SER A 78 4.92 8.32 -1.32
CA SER A 78 4.47 9.51 -0.57
C SER A 78 5.00 9.49 0.86
N ARG A 79 4.92 8.34 1.56
CA ARG A 79 5.45 8.18 2.91
C ARG A 79 6.96 8.41 2.97
N ALA A 80 7.73 7.79 2.07
CA ALA A 80 9.18 7.99 1.99
C ALA A 80 9.52 9.46 1.67
N TYR A 81 8.83 10.06 0.70
CA TYR A 81 9.07 11.46 0.33
C TYR A 81 8.81 12.43 1.50
N HIS A 82 7.70 12.25 2.22
CA HIS A 82 7.38 13.08 3.38
C HIS A 82 8.38 12.90 4.53
N ALA A 83 8.82 11.67 4.80
CA ALA A 83 9.85 11.37 5.80
C ALA A 83 11.20 12.02 5.41
N MET A 84 11.57 11.98 4.14
CA MET A 84 12.77 12.65 3.62
C MET A 84 12.75 14.16 3.85
N LEU A 85 11.58 14.79 3.71
CA LEU A 85 11.41 16.23 3.95
C LEU A 85 11.26 16.62 5.43
N GLY A 86 11.22 15.66 6.36
CA GLY A 86 10.90 15.93 7.77
C GLY A 86 9.46 16.44 7.98
N ARG A 87 8.56 16.16 7.03
CA ARG A 87 7.13 16.46 7.18
C ARG A 87 6.52 15.36 8.06
N ARG A 88 5.59 15.73 8.95
CA ARG A 88 5.02 14.88 10.04
C ARG A 88 5.94 14.71 11.26
N CYS A 89 6.36 15.83 11.84
CA CYS A 89 6.98 15.92 13.19
C CYS A 89 8.40 15.36 13.36
N GLY A 90 9.09 14.99 12.28
CA GLY A 90 10.46 14.45 12.32
C GLY A 90 11.52 15.40 11.75
N ARG A 91 12.79 15.08 12.00
CA ARG A 91 13.91 15.65 11.22
C ARG A 91 13.97 14.99 9.83
N PRO A 92 14.46 15.71 8.79
CA PRO A 92 14.77 15.12 7.49
C PRO A 92 15.66 13.87 7.65
N GLN A 93 15.28 12.76 7.01
CA GLN A 93 15.98 11.48 7.11
C GLN A 93 16.10 10.81 5.75
N ASN A 94 17.27 10.24 5.45
CA ASN A 94 17.49 9.46 4.23
C ASN A 94 16.55 8.25 4.20
N GLN A 95 15.99 7.94 3.02
CA GLN A 95 15.07 6.83 2.84
C GLN A 95 15.65 5.81 1.84
N CYS A 96 15.33 4.54 2.06
CA CYS A 96 15.67 3.45 1.15
C CYS A 96 14.43 2.56 1.00
N ILE A 97 14.07 2.22 -0.24
CA ILE A 97 13.00 1.27 -0.54
C ILE A 97 13.67 0.00 -1.05
N VAL A 98 13.45 -1.11 -0.36
CA VAL A 98 13.92 -2.43 -0.75
C VAL A 98 12.77 -3.14 -1.47
N ILE A 99 13.05 -3.70 -2.64
CA ILE A 99 12.10 -4.45 -3.47
C ILE A 99 12.49 -5.93 -3.41
#